data_AF-A0A151NLQ8-F1
#
_entry.id   AF-A0A151NLQ8-F1
#
_cell.length_a   1.000
_cell.length_b   1.000
_cell.length_c   1.000
_cell.angle_alpha   90.00
_cell.angle_beta   90.00
_cell.angle_gamma   90.00
#
_symmetry.space_group_name_H-M   'P 1'
#
loop_
_entity.id
_entity.type
_entity.pdbx_description
1 polymer ?
#
loop_
_entity_poly.entity_id
_entity_poly.type
_entity_poly.pdbx_seq_one_letter_code
_entity_poly.pdbx_strand_id
1 'polypeptide(L)'
;MVILLWEKRRYPDGSSSWQIKEKVWRFSTAFCTVNEWKFADIVSMADHLKKCSYNAVERREEAVPLPCRRNRSCQSGRTQTVQPTSSF
;
A
#
# COMPACT_ATOMS: atom_id res chain seq x y z
N MET A 1 4.98 8.75 4.72
CA MET A 1 6.33 9.09 4.22
C MET A 1 7.36 8.43 5.13
N VAL A 2 8.35 7.73 4.58
CA VAL A 2 9.45 7.17 5.39
C VAL A 2 10.54 8.22 5.51
N ILE A 3 10.96 8.53 6.73
CA ILE A 3 12.05 9.46 7.02
C ILE A 3 13.21 8.67 7.62
N LEU A 4 14.41 8.90 7.10
CA LEU A 4 15.64 8.35 7.66
C LEU A 4 16.16 9.32 8.73
N LEU A 5 16.22 8.87 9.98
CA LEU A 5 16.89 9.61 11.03
C LEU A 5 18.37 9.25 11.00
N TRP A 6 19.22 10.26 10.81
CA TRP A 6 20.66 10.11 10.73
C TRP A 6 21.30 10.51 12.06
N GLU A 7 22.35 9.80 12.46
CA GLU A 7 23.20 10.19 13.58
C GLU A 7 24.67 10.17 13.17
N LYS A 8 25.45 11.07 13.77
CA LYS A 8 26.89 11.11 13.57
C LYS A 8 27.55 10.16 14.56
N ARG A 9 28.12 9.06 14.07
CA ARG A 9 28.85 8.09 14.87
C ARG A 9 30.32 8.48 14.92
N ARG A 10 30.90 8.53 16.12
CA ARG A 10 32.34 8.63 16.33
C ARG A 10 32.91 7.26 16.63
N TYR A 11 34.04 6.95 16.03
CA TYR A 11 34.74 5.69 16.22
C TYR A 11 35.95 5.89 17.13
N PRO A 12 36.46 4.82 17.77
CA PRO A 12 37.63 4.90 18.65
C PRO A 12 38.90 5.40 17.97
N ASP A 13 38.99 5.24 16.65
CA ASP A 13 40.09 5.73 15.81
C ASP A 13 40.02 7.25 15.54
N GLY A 14 39.04 7.96 16.12
CA GLY A 14 38.83 9.39 15.94
C GLY A 14 38.06 9.76 14.67
N SER A 15 37.77 8.80 13.79
CA SER A 15 36.97 9.04 12.59
C SER A 15 35.49 9.26 12.94
N SER A 16 34.75 9.89 12.03
CA SER A 16 33.31 10.10 12.18
C SER A 16 32.58 9.84 10.88
N SER A 17 31.43 9.18 10.95
CA SER A 17 30.56 8.96 9.79
C SER A 17 29.09 9.22 10.13
N TRP A 18 28.30 9.55 9.13
CA TRP A 18 26.84 9.61 9.25
C TRP A 18 26.25 8.23 9.01
N GLN A 19 25.41 7.79 9.91
CA GLN A 19 24.74 6.49 9.82
C GLN A 19 23.24 6.66 10.00
N ILE A 20 22.47 5.80 9.34
CA ILE A 20 21.02 5.74 9.57
C ILE A 20 20.81 5.10 10.94
N LYS A 21 20.24 5.88 11.86
CA LYS A 21 19.82 5.40 13.18
C LYS A 21 18.50 4.65 13.10
N GLU A 22 17.53 5.22 12.40
CA GLU A 22 16.15 4.70 12.39
C GLU A 22 15.42 5.07 11.09
N LYS A 23 14.50 4.20 10.68
CA LYS A 23 13.53 4.48 9.61
C LYS A 23 12.17 4.73 10.26
N VAL A 24 11.69 5.96 10.20
CA VAL A 24 10.44 6.34 10.86
C VAL A 24 9.36 6.59 9.82
N TRP A 25 8.21 5.94 10.02
CA TRP A 25 7.01 6.28 9.27
C TRP A 25 6.37 7.51 9.90
N ARG A 26 6.32 8.60 9.14
CA ARG A 26 5.56 9.79 9.52
C ARG A 26 4.47 10.08 8.51
N PHE A 27 3.34 10.55 9.01
CA PHE A 27 2.37 11.23 8.16
C PHE A 27 3.03 12.53 7.67
N SER A 28 2.83 12.83 6.40
CA SER A 28 3.21 14.16 5.90
C SER A 28 2.36 15.20 6.65
N THR A 29 2.95 16.33 7.00
CA THR A 29 2.17 17.49 7.46
C THR A 29 1.85 18.45 6.32
N ALA A 30 2.33 18.15 5.09
CA ALA A 30 2.08 18.94 3.90
C ALA A 30 0.70 18.63 3.31
N PHE A 31 -0.34 18.87 4.11
CA PHE A 31 -1.73 18.80 3.67
C PHE A 31 -2.41 20.11 4.06
N CYS A 32 -2.95 20.82 3.08
CA CYS A 32 -3.91 21.88 3.31
C CYS A 32 -5.28 21.28 3.60
N THR A 33 -6.13 22.00 4.33
CA THR A 33 -7.53 21.63 4.47
C THR A 33 -8.19 21.55 3.11
N VAL A 34 -8.86 20.42 2.84
CA VAL A 34 -9.66 20.25 1.63
C VAL A 34 -10.95 21.05 1.83
N ASN A 35 -11.08 22.16 1.10
CA ASN A 35 -12.26 23.02 1.21
C ASN A 35 -13.44 22.51 0.37
N GLU A 36 -13.16 21.82 -0.72
CA GLU A 36 -14.17 21.30 -1.65
C GLU A 36 -13.71 20.03 -2.35
N TRP A 37 -14.66 19.15 -2.66
CA TRP A 37 -14.45 17.98 -3.52
C TRP A 37 -15.25 18.19 -4.80
N LYS A 38 -14.57 18.19 -5.94
CA LYS A 38 -15.19 18.38 -7.26
C LYS A 38 -14.58 17.46 -8.29
N PHE A 39 -15.38 17.11 -9.30
CA PHE A 39 -14.84 16.52 -10.52
C PHE A 39 -14.01 17.59 -11.22
N ALA A 40 -12.72 17.34 -11.36
CA ALA A 40 -11.86 18.19 -12.15
C ALA A 40 -12.05 17.83 -13.63
N ASP A 41 -12.17 18.85 -14.49
CA ASP A 41 -12.16 18.69 -15.95
C ASP A 41 -10.72 18.50 -16.45
N ILE A 42 -10.02 17.54 -15.84
CA ILE A 42 -8.67 17.12 -16.18
C ILE A 42 -8.74 15.66 -16.59
N VAL A 43 -7.83 15.26 -17.47
CA VAL A 43 -7.69 13.84 -17.84
C VAL A 43 -7.51 13.02 -16.57
N SER A 44 -8.41 12.06 -16.37
CA SER A 44 -8.39 11.21 -15.18
C SER A 44 -7.02 10.54 -15.06
N MET A 45 -6.50 10.49 -13.83
CA MET A 45 -5.27 9.75 -13.55
C MET A 45 -5.40 8.29 -14.00
N ALA A 46 -6.61 7.71 -13.92
CA ALA A 46 -6.86 6.36 -14.43
C ALA A 46 -6.61 6.24 -15.94
N ASP A 47 -6.98 7.25 -16.74
CA ASP A 47 -6.76 7.24 -18.19
C ASP A 47 -5.29 7.45 -18.55
N HIS A 48 -4.59 8.28 -17.81
CA HIS A 48 -3.13 8.41 -17.92
C HIS A 48 -2.43 7.07 -17.62
N LEU A 49 -2.78 6.43 -16.50
CA LEU A 49 -2.14 5.19 -16.04
C LEU A 49 -2.31 4.02 -17.02
N LYS A 50 -3.36 4.02 -17.85
CA LYS A 50 -3.53 3.02 -18.92
C LYS A 50 -2.44 3.09 -20.00
N LYS A 51 -1.85 4.27 -20.22
CA LYS A 51 -0.87 4.54 -21.30
C LYS A 51 0.52 4.91 -20.78
N CYS A 52 0.67 5.10 -19.47
CA CYS A 52 1.92 5.54 -18.86
C CYS A 52 2.98 4.44 -18.92
N SER A 53 4.11 4.72 -19.58
CA SER A 53 5.25 3.80 -19.70
C SER A 53 5.90 3.45 -18.36
N TYR A 54 5.66 4.26 -17.33
CA TYR A 54 6.19 4.06 -15.98
C TYR A 54 5.21 3.32 -15.06
N ASN A 55 3.97 3.08 -15.50
CA ASN A 55 2.99 2.36 -14.70
C ASN A 55 3.12 0.85 -14.92
N ALA A 56 3.86 0.17 -14.03
CA ALA A 56 3.91 -1.28 -14.00
C ALA A 56 2.66 -1.84 -13.29
N VAL A 57 1.78 -2.50 -14.05
CA VAL A 57 0.58 -3.13 -13.49
C VAL A 57 0.92 -4.53 -12.98
N GLU A 58 1.04 -4.70 -11.67
CA GLU A 58 1.13 -6.03 -11.06
C GLU A 58 -0.26 -6.68 -11.00
N ARG A 59 -0.46 -7.75 -11.78
CA ARG A 59 -1.65 -8.59 -11.67
C ARG A 59 -1.45 -9.61 -10.55
N ARG A 60 -1.89 -9.25 -9.35
CA ARG A 60 -1.95 -10.20 -8.23
C ARG A 60 -3.24 -11.00 -8.34
N GLU A 61 -3.14 -12.26 -8.74
CA GLU A 61 -4.28 -13.19 -8.83
C GLU A 61 -4.64 -13.80 -7.47
N GLU A 62 -3.67 -13.84 -6.55
CA GLU A 62 -3.89 -14.30 -5.18
C GLU A 62 -4.57 -13.22 -4.33
N ALA A 63 -5.73 -13.54 -3.78
CA ALA A 63 -6.46 -12.65 -2.89
C ALA A 63 -5.61 -12.27 -1.66
N VAL A 64 -5.49 -10.97 -1.39
CA VAL A 64 -4.84 -10.50 -0.16
C VAL A 64 -5.80 -10.72 1.01
N PRO A 65 -5.41 -11.49 2.05
CA PRO A 65 -6.26 -11.68 3.21
C PRO A 65 -6.45 -10.33 3.92
N LEU A 66 -7.66 -9.79 3.82
CA LEU A 66 -8.02 -8.57 4.55
C LEU A 66 -8.10 -8.90 6.04
N PRO A 67 -7.55 -8.06 6.94
CA PRO A 67 -7.78 -8.20 8.36
C PRO A 67 -9.29 -8.15 8.63
N CYS A 68 -9.88 -9.30 8.99
CA CYS A 68 -11.29 -9.33 9.33
C CYS A 68 -11.52 -8.54 10.64
N ARG A 69 -12.48 -7.61 10.64
CA ARG A 69 -13.02 -7.07 11.90
C ARG A 69 -13.57 -8.26 12.67
N ARG A 70 -13.13 -8.49 13.92
CA ARG A 70 -13.63 -9.55 14.79
C ARG A 70 -15.12 -9.34 15.11
N ASN A 71 -16.01 -9.66 14.18
CA ASN A 71 -17.40 -9.97 14.48
C ASN A 71 -17.56 -11.48 14.26
N ARG A 72 -17.96 -12.17 15.33
CA ARG A 72 -17.97 -13.63 15.50
C ARG A 72 -18.98 -14.38 14.59
N SER A 73 -19.40 -13.82 13.46
CA SER A 73 -20.46 -14.42 12.62
C SER A 73 -20.00 -14.98 11.27
N CYS A 74 -18.78 -14.70 10.81
CA CYS A 74 -18.24 -15.36 9.61
C CYS A 74 -17.40 -16.59 9.96
N GLN A 75 -18.05 -17.60 10.54
CA GLN A 75 -17.60 -18.99 10.44
C GLN A 75 -18.76 -19.84 9.92
N SER A 76 -18.87 -19.89 8.60
CA SER A 76 -19.49 -20.97 7.86
C SER A 76 -18.75 -20.93 6.52
N GLY A 77 -17.79 -21.80 6.27
CA GLY A 77 -18.03 -23.21 6.03
C GLY A 77 -17.52 -23.48 4.62
N ARG A 78 -16.25 -23.89 4.53
CA ARG A 78 -15.64 -24.55 3.37
C ARG A 78 -16.56 -25.72 3.02
N THR A 79 -17.12 -25.87 1.82
CA THR A 79 -16.55 -26.64 0.70
C THR A 79 -17.56 -26.53 -0.47
N GLN A 80 -17.19 -25.95 -1.62
CA GLN A 80 -17.96 -26.16 -2.85
C GLN A 80 -17.46 -27.46 -3.48
N THR A 81 -18.15 -28.56 -3.24
CA THR A 81 -18.10 -29.73 -4.12
C THR A 81 -18.77 -29.35 -5.44
N VAL A 82 -17.97 -29.23 -6.51
CA VAL A 82 -18.46 -29.11 -7.88
C VAL A 82 -19.14 -30.43 -8.24
N GLN A 83 -20.47 -30.44 -8.35
CA GLN A 83 -21.16 -31.55 -9.02
C GLN A 83 -21.15 -31.31 -10.54
N PRO A 84 -20.74 -32.29 -11.36
CA PRO A 84 -20.87 -32.18 -12.80
C PRO A 84 -22.35 -32.33 -13.17
N THR A 85 -22.86 -31.37 -13.93
CA THR A 85 -24.17 -31.46 -14.59
C THR A 85 -24.17 -32.62 -15.56
N SER A 86 -25.00 -33.64 -15.31
CA SER A 86 -25.40 -34.62 -16.31
C SER A 86 -26.83 -34.32 -16.78
N SER A 87 -26.93 -34.18 -18.10
CA SER A 87 -28.08 -34.07 -18.99
C SER A 87 -29.38 -34.75 -18.53
N PHE A 88 -30.52 -34.08 -18.74
CA PHE A 88 -31.61 -34.49 -19.64
C PHE A 88 -32.56 -33.31 -19.90
#